data_AF-A0A3M6XFW0-F1
#
_entry.id   AF-A0A3M6XFW0-F1
#
_cell.length_a   1.000
_cell.length_b   1.000
_cell.length_c   1.000
_cell.angle_alpha   90.00
_cell.angle_beta   90.00
_cell.angle_gamma   90.00
#
_symmetry.space_group_name_H-M   'P 1'
#
loop_
_entity.id
_entity.type
_entity.pdbx_description
1 polymer ?
#
loop_
_entity_poly.entity_id
_entity_poly.type
_entity_poly.pdbx_seq_one_letter_code
_entity_poly.pdbx_strand_id
1 'polypeptide(L)'
;MTFQQWNGINAINYYAPFVFEGLVGGNTTNLLATGVVGIIEFVFTIPAVLYVDKFGRKTILIAGAIGMASCHFIVAGIIGAYSGNWENHSSAGWAAIVFVWVFIANFAYSWGPVSWIISSEVFPLSMRAKGVSLGGSANWLNNFAVGISTSPFIKASDYGTFIFFGCITTIAVLAVIFFWPETKGRTLEEMDELFGSGGFAQRDLEMKNRIERDTGLTALLGYDNHESPMETDEKLRDTNSEEMVEKREA
;
A
#
# COMPACT_ATOMS: atom_id res chain seq x y z
N MET A 1 2.96 3.86 -3.73
CA MET A 1 2.93 5.20 -3.10
C MET A 1 2.12 6.22 -3.90
N THR A 2 2.27 6.33 -5.23
CA THR A 2 1.47 7.26 -6.06
C THR A 2 -0.05 7.12 -5.83
N PHE A 3 -0.60 5.93 -6.02
CA PHE A 3 -2.04 5.69 -5.82
C PHE A 3 -2.54 5.99 -4.40
N GLN A 4 -1.70 5.84 -3.38
CA GLN A 4 -2.05 6.17 -2.00
C GLN A 4 -2.30 7.67 -1.82
N GLN A 5 -1.53 8.54 -2.49
CA GLN A 5 -1.70 9.98 -2.37
C GLN A 5 -2.82 10.50 -3.28
N TRP A 6 -2.90 9.95 -4.49
CA TRP A 6 -3.88 10.37 -5.49
C TRP A 6 -5.26 9.72 -5.33
N ASN A 7 -5.49 8.95 -4.26
CA ASN A 7 -6.84 8.56 -3.84
C ASN A 7 -7.60 9.71 -3.15
N GLY A 8 -6.94 10.85 -2.89
CA GLY A 8 -7.56 12.04 -2.34
C GLY A 8 -7.51 12.17 -0.80
N ILE A 9 -6.85 11.26 -0.08
CA ILE A 9 -6.77 11.33 1.40
C ILE A 9 -6.22 12.66 1.91
N ASN A 10 -5.10 13.12 1.35
CA ASN A 10 -4.49 14.37 1.82
C ASN A 10 -5.28 15.60 1.36
N ALA A 11 -5.92 15.53 0.19
CA ALA A 11 -6.84 16.57 -0.25
C ALA A 11 -7.98 16.75 0.75
N ILE A 12 -8.56 15.64 1.22
CA ILE A 12 -9.58 15.67 2.28
C ILE A 12 -8.97 16.19 3.58
N ASN A 13 -7.83 15.69 4.04
CA ASN A 13 -7.25 16.15 5.31
C ASN A 13 -6.87 17.64 5.32
N TYR A 14 -6.48 18.21 4.19
CA TYR A 14 -6.13 19.64 4.07
C TYR A 14 -7.35 20.54 3.88
N TYR A 15 -8.38 20.06 3.19
CA TYR A 15 -9.51 20.89 2.75
C TYR A 15 -10.86 20.50 3.35
N ALA A 16 -10.95 19.43 4.15
CA ALA A 16 -12.19 18.99 4.80
C ALA A 16 -12.88 20.11 5.60
N PRO A 17 -12.18 20.97 6.37
CA PRO A 17 -12.86 22.08 7.04
C PRO A 17 -13.58 23.02 6.08
N PHE A 18 -12.93 23.39 4.97
CA PHE A 18 -13.50 24.27 3.94
C PHE A 18 -14.68 23.61 3.22
N VAL A 19 -14.55 22.31 2.90
CA VAL A 19 -15.63 21.54 2.27
C VAL A 19 -16.83 21.44 3.21
N PHE A 20 -16.62 21.14 4.50
CA PHE A 20 -17.71 20.97 5.46
C PHE A 20 -18.39 22.30 5.77
N GLU A 21 -17.62 23.38 5.89
CA GLU A 21 -18.17 24.73 6.04
C GLU A 21 -19.08 25.11 4.87
N GLY A 22 -18.67 24.82 3.63
CA GLY A 22 -19.48 25.06 2.44
C GLY A 22 -20.78 24.24 2.37
N LEU A 23 -20.87 23.13 3.10
CA LEU A 23 -22.02 22.21 3.06
C LEU A 23 -23.06 22.46 4.17
N VAL A 24 -22.62 22.74 5.39
CA VAL A 24 -23.52 22.83 6.57
C VAL A 24 -23.41 24.13 7.35
N GLY A 25 -22.37 24.94 7.12
CA GLY A 25 -22.08 26.17 7.87
C GLY A 25 -21.78 25.97 9.37
N GLY A 26 -21.18 26.97 10.00
CA GLY A 26 -21.07 27.07 11.46
C GLY A 26 -19.70 26.76 12.08
N ASN A 27 -19.57 27.08 13.37
CA ASN A 27 -18.29 27.10 14.11
C ASN A 27 -17.74 25.69 14.48
N THR A 28 -18.52 24.62 14.33
CA THR A 28 -18.12 23.25 14.71
C THR A 28 -17.52 22.44 13.57
N THR A 29 -17.42 23.01 12.36
CA THR A 29 -16.90 22.34 11.15
C THR A 29 -15.45 21.88 11.31
N ASN A 30 -14.60 22.69 11.95
CA ASN A 30 -13.21 22.33 12.25
C ASN A 30 -13.12 21.09 13.16
N LEU A 31 -13.94 21.00 14.20
CA LEU A 31 -13.96 19.86 15.12
C LEU A 31 -14.41 18.58 14.39
N LEU A 32 -15.42 18.69 13.52
CA LEU A 32 -15.93 17.58 12.71
C LEU A 32 -14.93 17.12 11.63
N ALA A 33 -14.24 18.07 11.01
CA ALA A 33 -13.27 17.79 9.94
C ALA A 33 -11.94 17.24 10.47
N THR A 34 -11.53 17.59 11.69
CA THR A 34 -10.21 17.19 12.23
C THR A 34 -10.34 16.18 13.36
N GLY A 35 -11.19 16.44 14.36
CA GLY A 35 -11.35 15.58 15.52
C GLY A 35 -12.00 14.24 15.17
N VAL A 36 -13.15 14.27 14.49
CA VAL A 36 -13.86 13.03 14.10
C VAL A 36 -13.04 12.23 13.08
N VAL A 37 -12.43 12.89 12.10
CA VAL A 37 -11.56 12.24 11.12
C VAL A 37 -10.40 11.51 11.81
N GLY A 38 -9.70 12.17 12.74
CA GLY A 38 -8.60 11.54 13.47
C GLY A 38 -9.04 10.34 14.33
N ILE A 39 -10.21 10.41 14.96
CA ILE A 39 -10.78 9.29 15.72
C ILE A 39 -11.08 8.12 14.79
N ILE A 40 -11.70 8.37 13.63
CA ILE A 40 -12.00 7.34 12.64
C ILE A 40 -10.72 6.71 12.11
N GLU A 41 -9.72 7.52 11.75
CA GLU A 41 -8.42 7.00 11.30
C GLU A 41 -7.80 6.07 12.36
N PHE A 42 -7.80 6.50 13.63
CA PHE A 42 -7.28 5.68 14.71
C PHE A 42 -8.03 4.36 14.88
N VAL A 43 -9.37 4.42 15.00
CA VAL A 43 -10.21 3.25 15.25
C VAL A 43 -10.15 2.25 14.10
N PHE A 44 -10.23 2.72 12.86
CA PHE A 44 -10.23 1.84 11.69
C PHE A 44 -8.84 1.37 11.27
N THR A 45 -7.76 1.96 11.79
CA THR A 45 -6.41 1.39 11.63
C THR A 45 -6.23 0.11 12.46
N ILE A 46 -6.90 -0.03 13.61
CA ILE A 46 -6.76 -1.20 14.50
C ILE A 46 -7.06 -2.53 13.76
N PRO A 47 -8.19 -2.69 13.03
CA PRO A 47 -8.44 -3.89 12.24
C PRO A 47 -7.34 -4.22 11.24
N ALA A 48 -6.70 -3.21 10.62
CA ALA A 48 -5.61 -3.47 9.68
C ALA A 48 -4.43 -4.14 10.38
N VAL A 49 -4.02 -3.60 11.52
CA VAL A 49 -2.90 -4.14 12.30
C VAL A 49 -3.18 -5.58 12.74
N LEU A 50 -4.42 -5.88 13.15
CA LEU A 50 -4.77 -7.21 13.67
C LEU A 50 -5.01 -8.26 12.59
N TYR A 51 -5.48 -7.87 11.40
CA TYR A 51 -6.00 -8.82 10.41
C TYR A 51 -5.32 -8.79 9.04
N VAL A 52 -4.35 -7.90 8.79
CA VAL A 52 -3.64 -7.83 7.50
C VAL A 52 -2.97 -9.16 7.13
N ASP A 53 -2.41 -9.86 8.11
CA ASP A 53 -1.78 -11.18 7.90
C ASP A 53 -2.79 -12.28 7.62
N LYS A 54 -4.03 -12.13 8.09
CA LYS A 54 -5.09 -13.13 7.90
C LYS A 54 -5.78 -12.99 6.54
N PHE A 55 -6.13 -11.77 6.12
CA PHE A 55 -6.87 -11.55 4.87
C PHE A 55 -5.98 -11.39 3.64
N GLY A 56 -4.74 -10.98 3.83
CA GLY A 56 -3.82 -10.69 2.74
C GLY A 56 -3.90 -9.23 2.29
N ARG A 57 -2.80 -8.74 1.73
CA ARG A 57 -2.62 -7.32 1.42
C ARG A 57 -3.46 -6.93 0.22
N LYS A 58 -3.50 -7.79 -0.81
CA LYS A 58 -4.21 -7.52 -2.07
C LYS A 58 -5.71 -7.37 -1.83
N THR A 59 -6.30 -8.29 -1.08
CA THR A 59 -7.74 -8.28 -0.75
C THR A 59 -8.12 -7.00 -0.01
N ILE A 60 -7.33 -6.61 1.00
CA ILE A 60 -7.60 -5.40 1.79
C ILE A 60 -7.50 -4.14 0.93
N LEU A 61 -6.46 -4.03 0.08
CA LEU A 61 -6.31 -2.88 -0.82
C LEU A 61 -7.47 -2.75 -1.81
N ILE A 62 -7.93 -3.86 -2.38
CA ILE A 62 -9.07 -3.88 -3.31
C ILE A 62 -10.35 -3.44 -2.58
N ALA A 63 -10.66 -4.07 -1.44
CA ALA A 63 -11.87 -3.78 -0.68
C ALA A 63 -11.93 -2.29 -0.27
N GLY A 64 -10.84 -1.77 0.28
CA GLY A 64 -10.78 -0.37 0.69
C GLY A 64 -10.78 0.61 -0.49
N ALA A 65 -10.12 0.31 -1.61
CA ALA A 65 -10.19 1.17 -2.78
C ALA A 65 -11.58 1.18 -3.44
N ILE A 66 -12.30 0.06 -3.48
CA ILE A 66 -13.69 0.04 -3.94
C ILE A 66 -14.55 0.92 -3.03
N GLY A 67 -14.43 0.75 -1.71
CA GLY A 67 -15.15 1.58 -0.74
C GLY A 67 -14.85 3.08 -0.89
N MET A 68 -13.57 3.43 -1.02
CA MET A 68 -13.15 4.82 -1.24
C MET A 68 -13.66 5.40 -2.57
N ALA A 69 -13.57 4.64 -3.67
CA ALA A 69 -14.05 5.08 -4.97
C ALA A 69 -15.57 5.31 -4.96
N SER A 70 -16.33 4.39 -4.36
CA SER A 70 -17.78 4.55 -4.18
C SER A 70 -18.12 5.81 -3.39
N CYS A 71 -17.41 6.08 -2.28
CA CYS A 71 -17.63 7.29 -1.50
C CYS A 71 -17.34 8.57 -2.31
N HIS A 72 -16.24 8.60 -3.08
CA HIS A 72 -15.92 9.73 -3.96
C HIS A 72 -17.02 10.01 -4.98
N PHE A 73 -17.53 8.98 -5.65
CA PHE A 73 -18.61 9.16 -6.63
C PHE A 73 -19.93 9.59 -5.99
N ILE A 74 -20.25 9.07 -4.80
CA ILE A 74 -21.45 9.48 -4.05
C ILE A 74 -21.33 10.94 -3.62
N VAL A 75 -20.21 11.35 -3.03
CA VAL A 75 -19.97 12.74 -2.62
C VAL A 75 -20.00 13.67 -3.83
N ALA A 76 -19.38 13.29 -4.95
CA ALA A 76 -19.46 14.04 -6.20
C ALA A 76 -20.90 14.20 -6.69
N GLY A 77 -21.70 13.12 -6.65
CA GLY A 77 -23.11 13.16 -7.05
C GLY A 77 -23.96 14.07 -6.17
N ILE A 78 -23.74 14.04 -4.85
CA ILE A 78 -24.44 14.91 -3.91
C ILE A 78 -24.06 16.38 -4.16
N ILE A 79 -22.77 16.70 -4.23
CA ILE A 79 -22.31 18.07 -4.48
C ILE A 79 -22.79 18.56 -5.84
N GLY A 80 -22.69 17.73 -6.88
CA GLY A 80 -23.14 18.08 -8.23
C GLY A 80 -24.66 18.32 -8.34
N ALA A 81 -25.47 17.59 -7.56
CA ALA A 81 -26.93 17.71 -7.60
C ALA A 81 -27.47 18.90 -6.78
N TYR A 82 -26.78 19.29 -5.71
CA TYR A 82 -27.29 20.27 -4.75
C TYR A 82 -26.43 21.54 -4.59
N SER A 83 -25.32 21.67 -5.34
CA SER A 83 -24.50 22.89 -5.31
C SER A 83 -25.34 24.13 -5.64
N GLY A 84 -25.19 25.17 -4.81
CA GLY A 84 -25.93 26.43 -4.92
C GLY A 84 -27.29 26.46 -4.21
N ASN A 85 -27.75 25.37 -3.58
CA ASN A 85 -29.02 25.34 -2.84
C ASN A 85 -28.96 24.50 -1.55
N TRP A 86 -27.91 24.70 -0.75
CA TRP A 86 -27.69 23.96 0.51
C TRP A 86 -28.66 24.32 1.63
N GLU A 87 -29.20 25.55 1.64
CA GLU A 87 -30.17 26.01 2.64
C GLU A 87 -31.45 25.17 2.64
N ASN A 88 -31.88 24.71 1.46
CA ASN A 88 -33.06 23.84 1.33
C ASN A 88 -32.73 22.34 1.41
N HIS A 89 -31.44 21.96 1.40
CA HIS A 89 -30.97 20.58 1.30
C HIS A 89 -29.89 20.25 2.33
N SER A 90 -30.01 20.75 3.55
CA SER A 90 -29.00 20.55 4.60
C SER A 90 -28.78 19.06 4.94
N SER A 91 -29.79 18.21 4.77
CA SER A 91 -29.65 16.75 4.94
C SER A 91 -28.69 16.13 3.93
N ALA A 92 -28.67 16.64 2.69
CA ALA A 92 -27.75 16.19 1.65
C ALA A 92 -26.31 16.61 1.97
N GLY A 93 -26.11 17.82 2.48
CA GLY A 93 -24.81 18.28 2.98
C GLY A 93 -24.25 17.38 4.08
N TRP A 94 -25.08 17.01 5.07
CA TRP A 94 -24.70 16.04 6.09
C TRP A 94 -24.41 14.65 5.54
N ALA A 95 -25.18 14.18 4.55
CA ALA A 95 -24.90 12.91 3.90
C ALA A 95 -23.52 12.91 3.22
N ALA A 96 -23.13 13.99 2.53
CA ALA A 96 -21.80 14.12 1.94
C ALA A 96 -20.69 14.04 3.02
N ILE A 97 -20.86 14.71 4.16
CA ILE A 97 -19.91 14.64 5.29
C ILE A 97 -19.77 13.19 5.81
N VAL A 98 -20.89 12.47 5.98
CA VAL A 98 -20.87 11.07 6.41
C VAL A 98 -20.13 10.19 5.41
N PHE A 99 -20.34 10.38 4.10
CA PHE A 99 -19.60 9.61 3.10
C PHE A 99 -18.09 9.97 3.06
N VAL A 100 -17.70 11.19 3.40
CA VAL A 100 -16.29 11.53 3.63
C VAL A 100 -15.73 10.76 4.83
N TRP A 101 -16.46 10.65 5.93
CA TRP A 101 -16.04 9.83 7.08
C TRP A 101 -15.94 8.33 6.73
N VAL A 102 -16.88 7.80 5.95
CA VAL A 102 -16.81 6.42 5.45
C VAL A 102 -15.63 6.23 4.50
N PHE A 103 -15.30 7.21 3.67
CA PHE A 103 -14.08 7.21 2.87
C PHE A 103 -12.84 7.10 3.77
N ILE A 104 -12.73 7.92 4.81
CA ILE A 104 -11.61 7.90 5.77
C ILE A 104 -11.49 6.53 6.45
N ALA A 105 -12.61 5.96 6.88
CA ALA A 105 -12.63 4.63 7.48
C ALA A 105 -12.06 3.56 6.52
N ASN A 106 -12.45 3.61 5.24
CA ASN A 106 -11.91 2.72 4.21
C ASN A 106 -10.42 2.92 3.97
N PHE A 107 -9.96 4.16 3.90
CA PHE A 107 -8.54 4.46 3.79
C PHE A 107 -7.73 3.90 4.97
N ALA A 108 -8.23 4.13 6.19
CA ALA A 108 -7.53 3.84 7.44
C ALA A 108 -7.22 2.35 7.63
N TYR A 109 -8.16 1.45 7.30
CA TYR A 109 -7.87 0.02 7.40
C TYR A 109 -7.08 -0.53 6.21
N SER A 110 -7.05 0.17 5.06
CA SER A 110 -6.46 -0.34 3.82
C SER A 110 -5.23 0.44 3.36
N TRP A 111 -5.41 1.51 2.59
CA TRP A 111 -4.34 2.16 1.84
C TRP A 111 -3.42 2.98 2.76
N GLY A 112 -3.87 3.32 3.97
CA GLY A 112 -3.02 3.88 5.02
C GLY A 112 -1.87 2.93 5.37
N PRO A 113 -2.12 1.85 6.14
CA PRO A 113 -1.07 0.96 6.61
C PRO A 113 -0.55 0.01 5.52
N VAL A 114 -1.43 -0.57 4.69
CA VAL A 114 -1.04 -1.65 3.76
C VAL A 114 -0.11 -1.16 2.65
N SER A 115 -0.24 0.10 2.22
CA SER A 115 0.69 0.68 1.23
C SER A 115 2.13 0.70 1.74
N TRP A 116 2.32 1.01 3.03
CA TRP A 116 3.64 1.01 3.68
C TRP A 116 4.18 -0.39 3.89
N ILE A 117 3.30 -1.33 4.28
CA ILE A 117 3.64 -2.76 4.40
C ILE A 117 4.17 -3.28 3.06
N ILE A 118 3.40 -3.15 1.98
CA ILE A 118 3.82 -3.61 0.65
C ILE A 118 5.12 -2.95 0.22
N SER A 119 5.28 -1.64 0.43
CA SER A 119 6.54 -0.97 0.06
C SER A 119 7.75 -1.49 0.82
N SER A 120 7.58 -2.15 1.96
CA SER A 120 8.67 -2.83 2.68
C SER A 120 8.86 -4.30 2.26
N GLU A 121 7.78 -4.97 1.84
CA GLU A 121 7.77 -6.39 1.47
C GLU A 121 8.26 -6.65 0.03
N VAL A 122 8.00 -5.73 -0.90
CA VAL A 122 8.30 -5.96 -2.34
C VAL A 122 9.79 -5.92 -2.69
N PHE A 123 10.64 -5.39 -1.80
CA PHE A 123 12.06 -5.26 -2.08
C PHE A 123 12.89 -6.37 -1.42
N PRO A 124 13.89 -6.91 -2.15
CA PRO A 124 14.87 -7.85 -1.58
C PRO A 124 15.59 -7.25 -0.39
N LEU A 125 16.06 -8.08 0.54
CA LEU A 125 16.69 -7.65 1.79
C LEU A 125 17.83 -6.65 1.57
N SER A 126 18.78 -6.94 0.68
CA SER A 126 19.92 -6.06 0.38
C SER A 126 19.55 -4.70 -0.22
N MET A 127 18.41 -4.59 -0.91
CA MET A 127 17.96 -3.36 -1.57
C MET A 127 16.79 -2.68 -0.86
N ARG A 128 16.23 -3.30 0.17
CA ARG A 128 15.01 -2.81 0.83
C ARG A 128 15.13 -1.37 1.30
N ALA A 129 16.22 -1.01 1.95
CA ALA A 129 16.41 0.36 2.44
C ALA A 129 16.35 1.39 1.31
N LYS A 130 16.93 1.07 0.14
CA LYS A 130 16.91 1.94 -1.06
C LYS A 130 15.53 1.98 -1.71
N GLY A 131 14.87 0.83 -1.80
CA GLY A 131 13.52 0.73 -2.37
C GLY A 131 12.49 1.48 -1.53
N VAL A 132 12.53 1.29 -0.22
CA VAL A 132 11.65 1.98 0.74
C VAL A 132 11.93 3.49 0.76
N SER A 133 13.19 3.93 0.67
CA SER A 133 13.50 5.37 0.63
C SER A 133 13.00 6.03 -0.66
N LEU A 134 13.06 5.33 -1.80
CA LEU A 134 12.48 5.81 -3.06
C LEU A 134 10.95 5.84 -2.97
N GLY A 135 10.34 4.81 -2.37
CA GLY A 135 8.90 4.77 -2.07
C GLY A 135 8.47 5.95 -1.22
N GLY A 136 9.17 6.21 -0.11
CA GLY A 136 8.91 7.34 0.77
C GLY A 136 9.11 8.69 0.07
N SER A 137 10.16 8.84 -0.72
CA SER A 137 10.40 10.06 -1.51
C SER A 137 9.26 10.30 -2.51
N ALA A 138 8.81 9.25 -3.20
CA ALA A 138 7.65 9.32 -4.07
C ALA A 138 6.37 9.65 -3.30
N ASN A 139 6.18 9.10 -2.09
CA ASN A 139 5.05 9.42 -1.23
C ASN A 139 4.98 10.93 -0.93
N TRP A 140 6.08 11.53 -0.49
CA TRP A 140 6.13 12.95 -0.15
C TRP A 140 6.04 13.85 -1.38
N LEU A 141 6.66 13.46 -2.49
CA LEU A 141 6.54 14.21 -3.75
C LEU A 141 5.09 14.25 -4.25
N ASN A 142 4.40 13.11 -4.22
CA ASN A 142 2.99 13.04 -4.61
C ASN A 142 2.09 13.77 -3.59
N ASN A 143 2.41 13.71 -2.29
CA ASN A 143 1.71 14.51 -1.28
C ASN A 143 1.79 16.01 -1.60
N PHE A 144 2.98 16.51 -1.88
CA PHE A 144 3.20 17.89 -2.28
C PHE A 144 2.39 18.24 -3.53
N ALA A 145 2.45 17.39 -4.57
CA ALA A 145 1.70 17.59 -5.80
C ALA A 145 0.18 17.67 -5.56
N VAL A 146 -0.38 16.78 -4.73
CA VAL A 146 -1.79 16.81 -4.33
C VAL A 146 -2.10 18.09 -3.54
N GLY A 147 -1.26 18.46 -2.57
CA GLY A 147 -1.44 19.67 -1.75
C GLY A 147 -1.53 20.95 -2.59
N ILE A 148 -0.64 21.13 -3.59
CA ILE A 148 -0.67 22.32 -4.43
C ILE A 148 -1.79 22.30 -5.48
N SER A 149 -2.17 21.12 -5.98
CA SER A 149 -3.15 20.99 -7.07
C SER A 149 -4.60 20.99 -6.60
N THR A 150 -4.86 20.58 -5.36
CA THR A 150 -6.23 20.43 -4.82
C THR A 150 -6.98 21.75 -4.78
N SER A 151 -6.36 22.85 -4.31
CA SER A 151 -7.04 24.15 -4.23
C SER A 151 -7.49 24.68 -5.61
N PRO A 152 -6.63 24.69 -6.66
CA PRO A 152 -7.05 24.98 -8.03
C PRO A 152 -8.17 24.05 -8.54
N PHE A 153 -8.12 22.76 -8.22
CA PHE A 153 -9.12 21.78 -8.64
C PHE A 153 -10.51 22.08 -8.05
N ILE A 154 -10.56 22.34 -6.73
CA ILE A 154 -11.82 22.69 -6.04
C ILE A 154 -12.40 23.99 -6.60
N LYS A 155 -11.56 25.00 -6.87
CA LYS A 155 -12.01 26.27 -7.47
C LYS A 155 -12.55 26.11 -8.89
N ALA A 156 -12.03 25.16 -9.65
CA ALA A 156 -12.49 24.89 -11.00
C ALA A 156 -13.81 24.12 -11.02
N SER A 157 -14.01 23.22 -10.05
CA SER A 157 -15.26 22.46 -9.90
C SER A 157 -15.44 21.91 -8.49
N ASP A 158 -16.58 22.25 -7.88
CA ASP A 158 -16.96 21.82 -6.53
C ASP A 158 -17.01 20.28 -6.41
N TYR A 159 -17.47 19.58 -7.45
CA TYR A 159 -17.64 18.13 -7.46
C TYR A 159 -16.60 17.39 -8.32
N GLY A 160 -16.01 18.06 -9.31
CA GLY A 160 -15.08 17.45 -10.26
C GLY A 160 -13.82 16.88 -9.59
N THR A 161 -13.40 17.49 -8.48
CA THR A 161 -12.28 17.00 -7.65
C THR A 161 -12.53 15.58 -7.11
N PHE A 162 -13.74 15.32 -6.62
CA PHE A 162 -14.13 13.99 -6.10
C PHE A 162 -14.26 12.96 -7.22
N ILE A 163 -14.79 13.36 -8.40
CA ILE A 163 -14.83 12.47 -9.57
C ILE A 163 -13.40 12.06 -9.98
N PHE A 164 -12.48 13.02 -10.03
CA PHE A 164 -11.10 12.77 -10.39
C PHE A 164 -10.44 11.76 -9.45
N PHE A 165 -10.54 11.97 -8.13
CA PHE A 165 -10.01 11.03 -7.15
C PHE A 165 -10.71 9.67 -7.19
N GLY A 166 -12.03 9.63 -7.43
CA GLY A 166 -12.77 8.38 -7.65
C GLY A 166 -12.26 7.59 -8.86
N CYS A 167 -12.00 8.26 -9.98
CA CYS A 167 -11.42 7.63 -11.18
C CYS A 167 -10.01 7.09 -10.93
N ILE A 168 -9.12 7.88 -10.31
CA ILE A 168 -7.77 7.41 -9.98
C ILE A 168 -7.81 6.23 -9.00
N THR A 169 -8.69 6.27 -8.00
CA THR A 169 -8.88 5.17 -7.04
C THR A 169 -9.40 3.92 -7.75
N THR A 170 -10.30 4.06 -8.73
CA THR A 170 -10.78 2.94 -9.55
C THR A 170 -9.67 2.35 -10.41
N ILE A 171 -8.83 3.18 -11.03
CA ILE A 171 -7.63 2.73 -11.75
C ILE A 171 -6.69 1.99 -10.81
N ALA A 172 -6.55 2.46 -9.57
CA ALA A 172 -5.75 1.79 -8.55
C ALA A 172 -6.29 0.38 -8.24
N VAL A 173 -7.62 0.18 -8.14
CA VAL A 173 -8.23 -1.16 -8.00
C VAL A 173 -7.81 -2.08 -9.14
N LEU A 174 -7.98 -1.63 -10.38
CA LEU A 174 -7.60 -2.42 -11.56
C LEU A 174 -6.10 -2.74 -11.54
N ALA A 175 -5.28 -1.76 -11.18
CA ALA A 175 -3.84 -1.96 -11.08
C ALA A 175 -3.47 -3.04 -10.04
N VAL A 176 -4.13 -3.03 -8.88
CA VAL A 176 -3.94 -4.04 -7.83
C VAL A 176 -4.34 -5.43 -8.33
N ILE A 177 -5.49 -5.53 -9.01
CA ILE A 177 -6.02 -6.82 -9.50
C ILE A 177 -5.06 -7.45 -10.52
N PHE A 178 -4.60 -6.68 -11.51
CA PHE A 178 -3.85 -7.23 -12.64
C PHE A 178 -2.34 -7.25 -12.45
N PHE A 179 -1.75 -6.29 -11.72
CA PHE A 179 -0.29 -6.13 -11.66
C PHE A 179 0.33 -6.47 -10.30
N TRP A 180 -0.44 -6.51 -9.21
CA TRP A 180 0.11 -6.86 -7.90
C TRP A 180 -0.13 -8.33 -7.53
N PRO A 181 0.94 -9.11 -7.27
CA PRO A 181 0.80 -10.41 -6.65
C PRO A 181 0.44 -10.27 -5.17
N GLU A 182 -0.15 -11.30 -4.58
CA GLU A 182 -0.39 -11.35 -3.14
C GLU A 182 0.92 -11.70 -2.41
N THR A 183 1.26 -10.94 -1.36
CA THR A 183 2.50 -11.08 -0.58
C THR A 183 2.29 -11.86 0.72
N LYS A 184 1.04 -12.16 1.08
CA LYS A 184 0.68 -12.91 2.29
C LYS A 184 1.41 -14.25 2.38
N GLY A 185 2.02 -14.49 3.55
CA GLY A 185 2.57 -15.80 3.92
C GLY A 185 3.85 -16.18 3.19
N ARG A 186 4.48 -15.23 2.49
CA ARG A 186 5.78 -15.39 1.86
C ARG A 186 6.88 -14.84 2.75
N THR A 187 8.00 -15.52 2.80
CA THR A 187 9.19 -14.94 3.43
C THR A 187 9.78 -13.88 2.51
N LEU A 188 10.63 -13.02 3.06
CA LEU A 188 11.24 -11.93 2.29
C LEU A 188 12.20 -12.44 1.22
N GLU A 189 12.75 -13.63 1.42
CA GLU A 189 13.62 -14.36 0.49
C GLU A 189 12.82 -14.93 -0.68
N GLU A 190 11.59 -15.38 -0.45
CA GLU A 190 10.68 -15.89 -1.49
C GLU A 190 10.11 -14.77 -2.39
N MET A 191 10.21 -13.51 -1.96
CA MET A 191 9.74 -12.36 -2.76
C MET A 191 10.50 -12.21 -4.07
N ASP A 192 11.76 -12.64 -4.12
CA ASP A 192 12.55 -12.64 -5.36
C ASP A 192 11.98 -13.60 -6.42
N GLU A 193 11.48 -14.76 -5.99
CA GLU A 193 10.83 -15.70 -6.89
C GLU A 193 9.50 -15.15 -7.40
N LEU A 194 8.75 -14.45 -6.53
CA LEU A 194 7.44 -13.88 -6.86
C LEU A 194 7.53 -12.79 -7.93
N PHE A 195 8.60 -11.98 -7.92
CA PHE A 195 8.82 -10.90 -8.89
C PHE A 195 9.75 -11.29 -10.05
N GLY A 196 10.16 -12.56 -10.14
CA GLY A 196 10.99 -13.08 -11.24
C GLY A 196 12.45 -12.63 -11.19
N SER A 197 12.92 -12.09 -10.06
CA SER A 197 14.31 -11.70 -9.82
C SER A 197 15.12 -12.88 -9.27
N GLY A 198 15.20 -13.96 -10.06
CA GLY A 198 16.00 -15.13 -9.70
C GLY A 198 17.47 -14.75 -9.44
N GLY A 199 17.92 -14.89 -8.19
CA GLY A 199 19.33 -14.80 -7.81
C GLY A 199 19.72 -13.71 -6.81
N PHE A 200 18.85 -12.76 -6.44
CA PHE A 200 19.18 -11.80 -5.37
C PHE A 200 19.16 -12.45 -3.99
N ALA A 201 18.12 -13.22 -3.67
CA ALA A 201 18.04 -13.98 -2.42
C ALA A 201 19.19 -14.96 -2.28
N GLN A 202 19.58 -15.66 -3.35
CA GLN A 202 20.74 -16.57 -3.36
C GLN A 202 22.05 -15.80 -3.09
N ARG A 203 22.28 -14.67 -3.76
CA ARG A 203 23.47 -13.83 -3.52
C ARG A 203 23.51 -13.26 -2.10
N ASP A 204 22.36 -12.84 -1.55
CA ASP A 204 22.26 -12.35 -0.18
C ASP A 204 22.58 -13.48 0.82
N LEU A 205 22.12 -14.71 0.55
CA LEU A 205 22.43 -15.90 1.35
C LEU A 205 23.92 -16.26 1.28
N GLU A 206 24.50 -16.26 0.08
CA GLU A 206 25.95 -16.50 -0.12
C GLU A 206 26.79 -15.46 0.61
N MET A 207 26.40 -14.18 0.53
CA MET A 207 27.08 -13.09 1.21
C MET A 207 26.98 -13.23 2.73
N LYS A 208 25.81 -13.58 3.25
CA LYS A 208 25.60 -13.87 4.68
C LYS A 208 26.48 -15.02 5.15
N ASN A 209 26.44 -16.16 4.47
CA ASN A 209 27.24 -17.34 4.81
C ASN A 209 28.74 -17.03 4.80
N ARG A 210 29.19 -16.22 3.84
CA ARG A 210 30.58 -15.76 3.77
C ARG A 210 30.95 -14.89 4.97
N ILE A 211 30.10 -13.94 5.37
CA ILE A 211 30.36 -13.08 6.54
C ILE A 211 30.36 -13.91 7.82
N GLU A 212 29.44 -14.86 7.98
CA GLU A 212 29.39 -15.75 9.16
C GLU A 212 30.66 -16.60 9.28
N ARG A 213 31.19 -17.08 8.15
CA ARG A 213 32.48 -17.77 8.11
C ARG A 213 33.65 -16.84 8.41
N ASP A 214 33.70 -15.66 7.78
CA ASP A 214 34.81 -14.71 7.93
C ASP A 214 34.86 -14.11 9.35
N THR A 215 33.73 -14.06 10.06
CA THR A 215 33.63 -13.62 11.47
C THR A 215 33.88 -14.74 12.48
N GLY A 216 34.09 -15.99 12.03
CA GLY A 216 34.30 -17.15 12.89
C GLY A 216 33.05 -17.62 13.64
N LEU A 217 31.86 -17.14 13.23
CA LEU A 217 30.59 -17.50 13.87
C LEU A 217 30.24 -18.98 13.62
N THR A 218 30.51 -19.50 12.43
CA THR A 218 30.33 -20.93 12.10
C THR A 218 31.27 -21.82 12.93
N ALA A 219 32.50 -21.36 13.17
CA ALA A 219 33.46 -22.03 14.04
C ALA A 219 32.99 -22.09 15.51
N LEU A 220 32.46 -20.97 16.01
CA LEU A 220 31.90 -20.88 17.37
C LEU A 220 30.65 -21.74 17.57
N LEU A 221 29.83 -21.89 16.54
CA LEU A 221 28.63 -22.73 16.55
C LEU A 221 28.94 -24.22 16.30
N GLY A 222 30.21 -24.59 16.07
CA GLY A 222 30.64 -25.98 15.84
C GLY A 222 30.23 -26.53 14.47
N TYR A 223 29.89 -25.66 13.51
CA TYR A 223 29.40 -26.04 12.18
C TYR A 223 30.52 -26.41 11.19
N ASP A 224 31.77 -26.09 11.50
CA ASP A 224 32.93 -26.29 10.61
C ASP A 224 33.28 -27.78 10.34
N ASN A 225 32.58 -28.75 10.96
CA ASN A 225 32.81 -30.18 10.78
C ASN A 225 31.77 -30.92 9.92
N HIS A 226 30.80 -30.22 9.32
CA HIS A 226 29.88 -30.84 8.36
C HIS A 226 30.03 -30.17 7.00
N GLU A 227 30.30 -30.98 5.96
CA GLU A 227 30.31 -30.57 4.56
C GLU A 227 29.10 -29.68 4.26
N SER A 228 29.35 -28.57 3.58
CA SER A 228 28.33 -27.58 3.23
C SER A 228 27.15 -28.27 2.50
N PRO A 229 25.88 -27.92 2.79
CA PRO A 229 24.74 -28.41 2.03
C PRO A 229 24.87 -28.12 0.53
N MET A 230 25.55 -27.02 0.17
CA MET A 230 25.83 -26.64 -1.21
C MET A 230 26.85 -27.57 -1.87
N GLU A 231 27.86 -28.02 -1.13
CA GLU A 231 28.86 -28.98 -1.61
C GLU A 231 28.24 -30.38 -1.76
N THR A 232 27.22 -30.68 -0.95
CA THR A 232 26.45 -31.92 -1.02
C THR A 232 25.51 -31.90 -2.22
N ASP A 233 24.81 -30.78 -2.48
CA ASP A 233 23.92 -30.60 -3.64
C ASP A 233 24.67 -30.51 -4.97
N GLU A 234 25.86 -29.90 -4.99
CA GLU A 234 26.72 -29.83 -6.18
C GLU A 234 27.31 -31.21 -6.49
N LYS A 235 27.80 -31.95 -5.48
CA LYS A 235 28.19 -33.36 -5.63
C LYS A 235 27.02 -34.24 -6.09
N LEU A 236 25.82 -34.07 -5.53
CA LEU A 236 24.63 -34.84 -5.93
C LEU A 236 24.17 -34.52 -7.37
N ARG A 237 24.35 -33.28 -7.83
CA ARG A 237 24.09 -32.91 -9.25
C ARG A 237 25.12 -33.52 -10.18
N ASP A 238 26.40 -33.46 -9.83
CA ASP A 238 27.47 -34.04 -10.65
C ASP A 238 27.33 -35.56 -10.73
N THR A 239 27.06 -36.24 -9.60
CA THR A 239 26.87 -37.70 -9.56
C THR A 239 25.64 -38.15 -10.40
N ASN A 240 24.52 -37.42 -10.33
CA ASN A 240 23.34 -37.72 -11.15
C ASN A 240 23.55 -37.41 -12.65
N SER A 241 24.43 -36.46 -12.96
CA SER A 241 24.78 -36.14 -14.34
C SER A 241 25.68 -37.21 -14.96
N GLU A 242 26.63 -37.75 -14.20
CA GLU A 242 27.51 -38.86 -14.62
C GLU A 242 26.71 -40.16 -14.83
N GLU A 243 25.80 -40.52 -13.90
CA GLU A 243 24.93 -41.70 -14.07
C GLU A 243 23.99 -41.59 -15.28
N MET A 244 23.53 -40.38 -15.62
CA MET A 244 22.70 -40.16 -16.82
C MET A 244 23.48 -40.23 -18.13
N VAL A 245 24.78 -39.92 -18.11
CA VAL A 245 25.66 -40.07 -19.27
C VAL A 245 26.00 -41.55 -19.47
N GLU A 246 26.32 -42.27 -18.40
CA GLU A 246 26.68 -43.69 -18.47
C GLU A 246 25.51 -44.58 -18.93
N LYS A 247 24.27 -44.26 -18.54
CA LYS A 247 23.05 -44.94 -19.03
C LYS A 247 22.68 -44.62 -20.49
N ARG A 248 23.30 -43.63 -21.11
CA ARG A 248 23.10 -43.30 -22.55
C ARG A 248 24.13 -43.97 -23.46
N GLU A 249 25.23 -44.48 -22.91
CA GLU A 249 26.32 -45.12 -23.66
C GLU A 249 26.30 -46.67 -23.60
N ALA A 250 25.38 -47.26 -22.82
CA ALA A 250 25.08 -48.70 -22.77
C ALA A 250 23.80 -49.06 -23.54
#